data_AF-A0AAV6AXE0-F1
#
_entry.id   AF-A0AAV6AXE0-F1
#
_cell.length_a   1.000
_cell.length_b   1.000
_cell.length_c   1.000
_cell.angle_alpha   90.00
_cell.angle_beta   90.00
_cell.angle_gamma   90.00
#
_symmetry.space_group_name_H-M   'P 1'
#
loop_
_entity.id
_entity.type
_entity.pdbx_description
1 polymer ?
#
loop_
_entity_poly.entity_id
_entity_poly.type
_entity_poly.pdbx_seq_one_letter_code
_entity_poly.pdbx_strand_id
1 'polypeptide(L)'
;QLPAYVDRRWVEAFQETSVPTVAEFCLEMYRRMGLLEGIRVARSGDAAFRRAACDVPEFFVDAPYEGEIVRARFLSGELKLHKGGDSYETLPPMNFTKEHISPTRDTRLRWMQSVLHCTHYVTGAGEQAYLRAEDAPEITYVNRNPIDRSDEAYTELT
;
A
#
# COMPACT_ATOMS: atom_id res chain seq x y z
N GLN A 1 32.21 -16.53 6.80
CA GLN A 1 31.20 -15.75 6.07
C GLN A 1 29.91 -16.54 6.08
N LEU A 2 28.76 -15.90 6.28
CA LEU A 2 27.46 -16.57 6.14
C LEU A 2 27.23 -16.93 4.66
N PRO A 3 26.58 -18.06 4.35
CA PRO A 3 26.30 -18.44 2.97
C PRO A 3 25.37 -17.41 2.30
N ALA A 4 25.46 -17.30 0.97
CA ALA A 4 24.52 -16.50 0.21
C ALA A 4 23.12 -17.11 0.34
N TYR A 5 22.18 -16.35 0.88
CA TYR A 5 20.79 -16.78 1.06
C TYR A 5 19.94 -16.60 -0.20
N VAL A 6 20.47 -15.96 -1.24
CA VAL A 6 19.77 -15.72 -2.51
C VAL A 6 20.75 -15.88 -3.66
N ASP A 7 20.25 -16.30 -4.80
CA ASP A 7 21.01 -16.41 -6.06
C ASP A 7 21.70 -15.07 -6.39
N ARG A 8 22.95 -15.16 -6.86
CA ARG A 8 23.79 -14.02 -7.22
C ARG A 8 23.10 -13.08 -8.21
N ARG A 9 22.31 -13.60 -9.15
CA ARG A 9 21.58 -12.76 -10.13
C ARG A 9 20.61 -11.79 -9.46
N TRP A 10 20.03 -12.14 -8.32
CA TRP A 10 19.13 -11.25 -7.57
C TRP A 10 19.87 -10.20 -6.77
N VAL A 11 21.07 -10.53 -6.28
CA VAL A 11 21.98 -9.55 -5.67
C VAL A 11 22.40 -8.50 -6.70
N GLU A 12 22.75 -8.94 -7.91
CA GLU A 12 23.13 -8.04 -9.01
C GLU A 12 21.94 -7.18 -9.46
N ALA A 13 20.76 -7.78 -9.67
CA ALA A 13 19.54 -7.03 -9.97
C ALA A 13 19.20 -5.97 -8.91
N PHE A 14 19.37 -6.30 -7.62
CA PHE A 14 19.18 -5.35 -6.52
C PHE A 14 20.16 -4.18 -6.60
N GLN A 15 21.44 -4.46 -6.82
CA GLN A 15 22.50 -3.44 -6.89
C GLN A 15 22.36 -2.51 -8.10
N GLU A 16 21.89 -3.05 -9.22
CA GLU A 16 21.67 -2.29 -10.46
C GLU A 16 20.37 -1.48 -10.47
N THR A 17 19.42 -1.79 -9.59
CA THR A 17 18.13 -1.10 -9.55
C THR A 17 18.30 0.29 -8.94
N SER A 18 18.30 1.30 -9.80
CA SER A 18 18.38 2.72 -9.41
C SER A 18 17.12 3.46 -9.83
N VAL A 19 16.25 3.74 -8.86
CA VAL A 19 14.95 4.37 -9.08
C VAL A 19 14.60 5.29 -7.90
N PRO A 20 13.78 6.33 -8.11
CA PRO A 20 13.65 7.44 -7.15
C PRO A 20 12.87 7.12 -5.87
N THR A 21 12.12 6.01 -5.82
CA THR A 21 11.30 5.66 -4.65
C THR A 21 11.37 4.17 -4.34
N VAL A 22 11.09 3.82 -3.09
CA VAL A 22 10.99 2.42 -2.65
C VAL A 22 9.90 1.68 -3.43
N ALA A 23 8.78 2.34 -3.77
CA ALA A 23 7.71 1.73 -4.55
C ALA A 23 8.16 1.42 -5.98
N GLU A 24 8.92 2.32 -6.63
CA GLU A 24 9.54 2.03 -7.93
C GLU A 24 10.53 0.87 -7.81
N PHE A 25 11.31 0.84 -6.73
CA PHE A 25 12.32 -0.17 -6.50
C PHE A 25 11.70 -1.56 -6.43
N CYS A 26 10.67 -1.72 -5.61
CA CYS A 26 9.95 -2.98 -5.50
C CYS A 26 9.34 -3.41 -6.84
N LEU A 27 8.70 -2.49 -7.57
CA LEU A 27 8.11 -2.79 -8.88
C LEU A 27 9.16 -3.21 -9.91
N GLU A 28 10.30 -2.52 -9.94
CA GLU A 28 11.40 -2.87 -10.84
C GLU A 28 12.00 -4.23 -10.51
N MET A 29 12.22 -4.54 -9.24
CA MET A 29 12.64 -5.87 -8.81
C MET A 29 11.63 -6.94 -9.25
N TYR A 30 10.32 -6.73 -9.03
CA TYR A 30 9.30 -7.69 -9.47
C TYR A 30 9.26 -7.89 -10.99
N ARG A 31 9.53 -6.84 -11.79
CA ARG A 31 9.68 -6.97 -13.25
C ARG A 31 10.89 -7.82 -13.61
N ARG A 32 12.06 -7.54 -13.04
CA ARG A 32 13.29 -8.32 -13.28
C ARG A 32 13.15 -9.79 -12.88
N MET A 33 12.32 -10.06 -11.86
CA MET A 33 11.99 -11.41 -11.43
C MET A 33 10.90 -12.10 -12.27
N GLY A 34 10.32 -11.43 -13.28
CA GLY A 34 9.24 -12.00 -14.11
C GLY A 34 7.89 -12.13 -13.39
N LEU A 35 7.72 -11.52 -12.21
CA LEU A 35 6.53 -11.71 -11.36
C LEU A 35 5.31 -10.88 -11.78
N LEU A 36 5.49 -9.96 -12.74
CA LEU A 36 4.44 -9.06 -13.20
C LEU A 36 3.90 -9.40 -14.59
N GLU A 37 4.31 -10.53 -15.17
CA GLU A 37 3.81 -10.96 -16.47
C GLU A 37 2.28 -11.16 -16.45
N GLY A 38 1.59 -10.50 -17.39
CA GLY A 38 0.12 -10.50 -17.44
C GLY A 38 -0.57 -9.68 -16.34
N ILE A 39 0.17 -8.96 -15.49
CA ILE A 39 -0.38 -8.16 -14.39
C ILE A 39 -0.39 -6.67 -14.77
N ARG A 40 -1.58 -6.06 -14.71
CA ARG A 40 -1.71 -4.60 -14.73
C ARG A 40 -1.49 -4.02 -13.34
N VAL A 41 -0.47 -3.16 -13.20
CA VAL A 41 -0.19 -2.46 -11.95
C VAL A 41 -0.96 -1.14 -11.90
N ALA A 42 -1.86 -0.99 -10.93
CA ALA A 42 -2.50 0.28 -10.61
C ALA A 42 -1.88 0.86 -9.32
N ARG A 43 -1.64 2.17 -9.30
CA ARG A 43 -0.97 2.84 -8.19
C ARG A 43 -1.96 3.70 -7.42
N SER A 44 -2.25 3.31 -6.18
CA SER A 44 -3.07 4.11 -5.25
C SER A 44 -2.45 5.46 -4.90
N GLY A 45 -1.15 5.62 -5.11
CA GLY A 45 -0.44 6.90 -4.98
C GLY A 45 -0.61 7.85 -6.16
N ASP A 46 -1.14 7.38 -7.30
CA ASP A 46 -1.29 8.19 -8.50
C ASP A 46 -2.40 9.22 -8.35
N ALA A 47 -2.14 10.46 -8.77
CA ALA A 47 -3.09 11.57 -8.64
C ALA A 47 -4.40 11.32 -9.41
N ALA A 48 -4.36 10.68 -10.58
CA ALA A 48 -5.55 10.33 -11.33
C ALA A 48 -6.35 9.22 -10.64
N PHE A 49 -5.68 8.23 -10.05
CA PHE A 49 -6.33 7.20 -9.23
C PHE A 49 -7.08 7.85 -8.06
N ARG A 50 -6.39 8.72 -7.31
CA ARG A 50 -6.95 9.39 -6.13
C ARG A 50 -8.13 10.31 -6.48
N ARG A 51 -8.06 11.03 -7.59
CA ARG A 51 -9.20 11.84 -8.09
C ARG A 51 -10.43 10.98 -8.40
N ALA A 52 -10.22 9.83 -9.05
CA ALA A 52 -11.29 8.96 -9.53
C ALA A 52 -11.96 8.19 -8.40
N ALA A 53 -11.22 7.86 -7.32
CA ALA A 53 -11.74 7.11 -6.20
C ALA A 53 -12.88 7.83 -5.48
N CYS A 54 -13.77 7.09 -4.82
CA CYS A 54 -14.86 7.68 -4.05
C CYS A 54 -14.35 8.49 -2.84
N ASP A 55 -15.20 9.37 -2.32
CA ASP A 55 -14.88 10.10 -1.09
C ASP A 55 -14.98 9.16 0.12
N VAL A 56 -14.14 9.40 1.12
CA VAL A 56 -14.11 8.65 2.39
C VAL A 56 -14.10 9.65 3.55
N PRO A 57 -14.79 9.35 4.67
CA PRO A 57 -14.95 10.31 5.78
C PRO A 57 -13.67 10.50 6.59
N GLU A 58 -12.78 9.51 6.55
CA GLU A 58 -11.50 9.50 7.24
C GLU A 58 -10.41 9.06 6.27
N PHE A 59 -9.30 9.79 6.29
CA PHE A 59 -8.19 9.58 5.37
C PHE A 59 -6.90 10.17 5.91
N PHE A 60 -5.81 9.98 5.18
CA PHE A 60 -4.54 10.59 5.43
C PHE A 60 -4.18 11.59 4.34
N VAL A 61 -3.47 12.64 4.72
CA VAL A 61 -2.77 13.57 3.84
C VAL A 61 -1.36 13.78 4.36
N ASP A 62 -0.42 14.00 3.45
CA ASP A 62 0.93 14.42 3.82
C ASP A 62 0.91 15.95 4.01
N ALA A 63 1.27 16.41 5.21
CA ALA A 63 1.14 17.79 5.67
C ALA A 63 2.51 18.36 6.10
N PRO A 64 2.86 19.60 5.73
CA PRO A 64 4.03 20.26 6.28
C PRO A 64 3.79 20.64 7.74
N TYR A 65 4.66 20.19 8.64
CA TYR A 65 4.61 20.51 10.06
C TYR A 65 6.02 20.56 10.66
N GLU A 66 6.34 21.65 11.36
CA GLU A 66 7.64 21.85 12.03
C GLU A 66 8.88 21.62 11.13
N GLY A 67 8.77 21.92 9.83
CA GLY A 67 9.87 21.75 8.86
C GLY A 67 9.95 20.37 8.21
N GLU A 68 9.08 19.43 8.61
CA GLU A 68 9.01 18.08 8.08
C GLU A 68 7.68 17.84 7.33
N ILE A 69 7.64 16.77 6.54
CA ILE A 69 6.39 16.26 5.97
C ILE A 69 5.89 15.12 6.86
N VAL A 70 4.71 15.30 7.45
CA VAL A 70 4.08 14.33 8.35
C VAL A 70 2.82 13.75 7.73
N ARG A 71 2.54 12.48 8.03
CA ARG A 71 1.31 11.82 7.60
C ARG A 71 0.19 12.08 8.60
N ALA A 72 -0.63 13.08 8.33
CA ALA A 72 -1.73 13.49 9.20
C ALA A 72 -3.02 12.72 8.85
N ARG A 73 -3.74 12.25 9.87
CA ARG A 73 -5.08 11.68 9.72
C ARG A 73 -6.11 12.79 9.77
N PHE A 74 -6.94 12.90 8.75
CA PHE A 74 -8.15 13.71 8.79
C PHE A 74 -9.27 12.93 9.49
N LEU A 75 -9.76 13.46 10.61
CA LEU A 75 -10.85 12.89 11.39
C LEU A 75 -11.68 14.01 12.01
N SER A 76 -13.00 13.93 11.84
CA SER A 76 -13.95 14.90 12.42
C SER A 76 -13.65 16.37 12.07
N GLY A 77 -13.17 16.64 10.86
CA GLY A 77 -12.87 17.99 10.39
C GLY A 77 -11.46 18.50 10.71
N GLU A 78 -10.66 17.72 11.43
CA GLU A 78 -9.34 18.13 11.90
C GLU A 78 -8.24 17.22 11.34
N LEU A 79 -7.05 17.80 11.12
CA LEU A 79 -5.83 17.04 10.85
C LEU A 79 -5.16 16.68 12.16
N LYS A 80 -4.89 15.38 12.36
CA LYS A 80 -4.30 14.85 13.58
C LYS A 80 -3.03 14.07 13.28
N LEU A 81 -1.94 14.44 13.92
CA LEU A 81 -0.70 13.69 13.92
C LEU A 81 -0.70 12.71 15.09
N HIS A 82 -0.47 11.43 14.79
CA HIS A 82 -0.36 10.39 15.83
C HIS A 82 1.02 10.44 16.48
N LYS A 83 1.07 10.56 17.81
CA LYS A 83 2.32 10.63 18.59
C LYS A 83 2.69 9.30 19.26
N GLY A 84 1.96 8.22 18.96
CA GLY A 84 2.07 6.92 19.65
C GLY A 84 0.97 6.71 20.68
N GLY A 85 0.62 5.44 20.93
CA GLY A 85 -0.49 5.07 21.83
C GLY A 85 -1.82 5.69 21.41
N ASP A 86 -2.57 6.27 22.35
CA ASP A 86 -3.81 7.02 22.09
C ASP A 86 -3.58 8.54 22.08
N SER A 87 -2.35 8.98 21.80
CA SER A 87 -1.98 10.40 21.78
C SER A 87 -2.00 10.99 20.38
N TYR A 88 -2.66 12.14 20.24
CA TYR A 88 -2.80 12.88 18.99
C TYR A 88 -2.54 14.37 19.20
N GLU A 89 -1.90 14.99 18.22
CA GLU A 89 -1.76 16.43 18.12
C GLU A 89 -2.59 16.95 16.96
N THR A 90 -3.44 17.95 17.21
CA THR A 90 -4.17 18.64 16.15
C THR A 90 -3.22 19.58 15.42
N LEU A 91 -3.08 19.38 14.11
CA LEU A 91 -2.28 20.23 13.25
C LEU A 91 -3.06 21.47 12.80
N PRO A 92 -2.38 22.56 12.42
CA PRO A 92 -3.02 23.70 11.78
C PRO A 92 -3.82 23.26 10.55
N PRO A 93 -4.97 23.90 10.26
CA PRO A 93 -5.70 23.65 9.03
C PRO A 93 -4.83 23.92 7.80
N MET A 94 -4.91 23.03 6.81
CA MET A 94 -4.30 23.25 5.49
C MET A 94 -5.30 22.89 4.41
N ASN A 95 -5.16 23.54 3.26
CA ASN A 95 -5.90 23.16 2.08
C ASN A 95 -5.26 21.92 1.46
N PHE A 96 -6.08 20.97 1.05
CA PHE A 96 -5.69 19.83 0.24
C PHE A 96 -6.80 19.52 -0.75
N THR A 97 -6.41 18.87 -1.84
CA THR A 97 -7.32 18.36 -2.85
C THR A 97 -7.34 16.83 -2.82
N LYS A 98 -8.24 16.24 -3.60
CA LYS A 98 -8.44 14.79 -3.64
C LYS A 98 -7.19 14.00 -4.02
N GLU A 99 -6.30 14.59 -4.81
CA GLU A 99 -4.98 14.05 -5.17
C GLU A 99 -4.06 13.80 -3.98
N HIS A 100 -4.32 14.42 -2.83
CA HIS A 100 -3.50 14.27 -1.62
C HIS A 100 -4.04 13.18 -0.68
N ILE A 101 -5.24 12.68 -0.95
CA ILE A 101 -5.96 11.77 -0.06
C ILE A 101 -5.45 10.33 -0.23
N SER A 102 -5.14 9.69 0.89
CA SER A 102 -4.94 8.24 0.99
C SER A 102 -5.94 7.64 1.98
N PRO A 103 -6.63 6.54 1.67
CA PRO A 103 -7.63 5.97 2.56
C PRO A 103 -7.00 5.44 3.86
N THR A 104 -7.82 5.29 4.90
CA THR A 104 -7.43 4.50 6.07
C THR A 104 -7.49 3.01 5.73
N ARG A 105 -6.93 2.15 6.58
CA ARG A 105 -7.03 0.69 6.43
C ARG A 105 -8.48 0.26 6.24
N ASP A 106 -9.38 0.81 7.03
CA ASP A 106 -10.77 0.39 7.14
C ASP A 106 -11.61 0.84 5.94
N THR A 107 -11.24 1.93 5.24
CA THR A 107 -11.96 2.41 4.05
C THR A 107 -11.25 2.07 2.74
N ARG A 108 -10.06 1.45 2.81
CA ARG A 108 -9.21 1.16 1.66
C ARG A 108 -9.90 0.29 0.61
N LEU A 109 -10.67 -0.71 1.03
CA LEU A 109 -11.33 -1.64 0.10
C LEU A 109 -12.33 -0.90 -0.79
N ARG A 110 -13.34 -0.24 -0.19
CA ARG A 110 -14.33 0.56 -0.91
C ARG A 110 -13.66 1.59 -1.82
N TRP A 111 -12.64 2.28 -1.30
CA TRP A 111 -11.91 3.32 -2.03
C TRP A 111 -11.21 2.76 -3.27
N MET A 112 -10.50 1.64 -3.15
CA MET A 112 -9.85 0.99 -4.30
C MET A 112 -10.87 0.42 -5.29
N GLN A 113 -11.91 -0.24 -4.79
CA GLN A 113 -12.91 -0.90 -5.63
C GLN A 113 -13.71 0.09 -6.47
N SER A 114 -13.92 1.32 -5.98
CA SER A 114 -14.55 2.40 -6.73
C SER A 114 -13.81 2.79 -8.03
N VAL A 115 -12.55 2.38 -8.18
CA VAL A 115 -11.72 2.63 -9.38
C VAL A 115 -11.41 1.34 -10.13
N LEU A 116 -11.05 0.28 -9.40
CA LEU A 116 -10.55 -0.96 -10.01
C LEU A 116 -11.67 -1.83 -10.58
N HIS A 117 -12.84 -1.82 -9.95
CA HIS A 117 -13.97 -2.67 -10.29
C HIS A 117 -13.57 -4.13 -10.48
N CYS A 118 -12.76 -4.67 -9.57
CA CYS A 118 -12.38 -6.07 -9.66
C CYS A 118 -13.57 -6.97 -9.33
N THR A 119 -13.60 -8.16 -9.92
CA THR A 119 -14.63 -9.17 -9.64
C THR A 119 -14.19 -10.14 -8.56
N HIS A 120 -12.88 -10.23 -8.32
CA HIS A 120 -12.26 -11.09 -7.33
C HIS A 120 -11.22 -10.32 -6.52
N TYR A 121 -11.16 -10.56 -5.22
CA TYR A 121 -10.18 -9.96 -4.32
C TYR A 121 -9.43 -11.04 -3.55
N VAL A 122 -8.12 -11.14 -3.80
CA VAL A 122 -7.27 -12.13 -3.13
C VAL A 122 -6.84 -11.59 -1.77
N THR A 123 -7.23 -12.26 -0.68
CA THR A 123 -6.91 -11.85 0.69
C THR A 123 -5.79 -12.69 1.31
N GLY A 124 -4.93 -12.03 2.08
CA GLY A 124 -4.00 -12.70 3.00
C GLY A 124 -4.61 -12.94 4.39
N ALA A 125 -4.02 -13.85 5.17
CA ALA A 125 -4.51 -14.21 6.51
C ALA A 125 -4.70 -13.00 7.45
N GLY A 126 -3.74 -12.08 7.48
CA GLY A 126 -3.85 -10.87 8.31
C GLY A 126 -4.90 -9.86 7.81
N GLU A 127 -5.15 -9.82 6.51
CA GLU A 127 -6.15 -8.91 5.92
C GLU A 127 -7.57 -9.38 6.19
N GLN A 128 -7.80 -10.71 6.17
CA GLN A 128 -9.10 -11.31 6.51
C GLN A 128 -9.60 -10.91 7.91
N ALA A 129 -8.71 -10.57 8.84
CA ALA A 129 -9.07 -10.20 10.21
C ALA A 129 -9.71 -8.81 10.34
N TYR A 130 -9.51 -7.92 9.37
CA TYR A 130 -10.01 -6.53 9.44
C TYR A 130 -10.78 -6.07 8.20
N LEU A 131 -10.78 -6.86 7.12
CA LEU A 131 -11.48 -6.52 5.89
C LEU A 131 -13.00 -6.53 6.11
N ARG A 132 -13.66 -5.46 5.69
CA ARG A 132 -15.12 -5.29 5.75
C ARG A 132 -15.72 -5.70 4.41
N ALA A 133 -16.21 -6.93 4.30
CA ALA A 133 -16.73 -7.42 3.03
C ALA A 133 -17.96 -6.64 2.55
N GLU A 134 -18.69 -6.02 3.47
CA GLU A 134 -19.84 -5.15 3.19
C GLU A 134 -19.48 -3.87 2.40
N ASP A 135 -18.21 -3.47 2.36
CA ASP A 135 -17.74 -2.31 1.60
C ASP A 135 -17.70 -2.57 0.08
N ALA A 136 -17.70 -3.85 -0.32
CA ALA A 136 -17.74 -4.29 -1.71
C ALA A 136 -18.41 -5.68 -1.81
N PRO A 137 -19.73 -5.75 -1.60
CA PRO A 137 -20.46 -7.02 -1.53
C PRO A 137 -20.55 -7.74 -2.88
N GLU A 138 -20.26 -7.05 -3.99
CA GLU A 138 -20.27 -7.59 -5.34
C GLU A 138 -19.04 -8.44 -5.69
N ILE A 139 -17.99 -8.39 -4.85
CA ILE A 139 -16.72 -9.07 -5.12
C ILE A 139 -16.72 -10.50 -4.56
N THR A 140 -16.12 -11.43 -5.30
CA THR A 140 -15.76 -12.75 -4.78
C THR A 140 -14.42 -12.70 -4.03
N TYR A 141 -14.43 -12.98 -2.73
CA TYR A 141 -13.21 -13.04 -1.92
C TYR A 141 -12.51 -14.39 -2.09
N VAL A 142 -11.24 -14.35 -2.48
CA VAL A 142 -10.41 -15.54 -2.69
C VAL A 142 -9.33 -15.56 -1.61
N ASN A 143 -9.37 -16.57 -0.75
CA ASN A 143 -8.33 -16.73 0.26
C ASN A 143 -7.06 -17.26 -0.41
N ARG A 144 -5.94 -16.54 -0.27
CA ARG A 144 -4.66 -17.04 -0.76
C ARG A 144 -4.25 -18.29 0.03
N ASN A 145 -3.54 -19.20 -0.62
CA ASN A 145 -2.99 -20.37 0.05
C ASN A 145 -2.04 -19.97 1.20
N PRO A 146 -1.99 -20.74 2.30
CA PRO A 146 -0.99 -20.55 3.34
C PRO A 146 0.43 -20.60 2.77
N ILE A 147 1.30 -19.74 3.28
CA ILE A 147 2.73 -19.73 2.96
C ILE A 147 3.44 -20.24 4.22
N ASP A 148 3.89 -21.50 4.19
CA ASP A 148 4.46 -22.19 5.35
C ASP A 148 5.83 -21.60 5.75
N ARG A 149 6.74 -21.44 4.77
CA ARG A 149 8.11 -20.95 4.97
C ARG A 149 8.29 -19.55 4.35
N SER A 150 7.50 -18.59 4.83
CA SER A 150 7.45 -17.25 4.23
C SER A 150 8.77 -16.47 4.31
N ASP A 151 9.62 -16.81 5.27
CA ASP A 151 10.96 -16.29 5.50
C ASP A 151 12.03 -16.93 4.60
N GLU A 152 11.67 -17.97 3.85
CA GLU A 152 12.58 -18.76 3.00
C GLU A 152 12.25 -18.61 1.50
N ALA A 153 11.48 -17.59 1.14
CA ALA A 153 11.19 -17.31 -0.25
C ALA A 153 12.49 -17.01 -1.02
N TYR A 154 12.73 -17.75 -2.11
CA TYR A 154 13.91 -17.63 -2.98
C TYR A 154 15.24 -17.98 -2.30
N THR A 155 15.23 -18.70 -1.18
CA THR A 155 16.46 -19.14 -0.50
C THR A 155 16.98 -20.50 -0.97
N GLU A 156 16.21 -21.21 -1.80
CA GLU A 156 16.68 -22.42 -2.46
C GLU A 156 17.71 -22.06 -3.53
N LEU A 157 18.98 -22.29 -3.21
CA LEU A 157 20.08 -22.21 -4.18
C LEU A 157 19.88 -23.33 -5.21
N THR A 158 19.65 -22.95 -6.47
CA THR A 158 19.55 -23.89 -7.61
C THR A 158 20.93 -24.31 -8.10
#